data_AF-A0A532CPM5-F1
#
_entry.id   AF-A0A532CPM5-F1
#
_cell.length_a   1.000
_cell.length_b   1.000
_cell.length_c   1.000
_cell.angle_alpha   90.00
_cell.angle_beta   90.00
_cell.angle_gamma   90.00
#
_symmetry.space_group_name_H-M   'P 1'
#
loop_
_entity.id
_entity.type
_entity.pdbx_description
1 polymer ?
#
loop_
_entity_poly.entity_id
_entity_poly.type
_entity_poly.pdbx_seq_one_letter_code
_entity_poly.pdbx_strand_id
1 'polypeptide(L)' 'MPHICPHEGGPLCEGRVKGFVVACPWHDLAFDVRNGRGTDGGGYCVGSYEVQVEGAEIFVGPRRKA' A
#
# COMPACT_ATOMS: atom_id res chain seq x y z
N MET A 1 -11.76 -1.99 0.33
CA MET A 1 -10.98 -1.52 1.50
C MET A 1 -9.52 -1.42 1.10
N PRO A 2 -8.85 -0.26 1.27
CA PRO A 2 -7.51 0.01 0.72
C PRO A 2 -6.36 -0.69 1.45
N HIS A 3 -6.61 -1.30 2.60
CA HIS A 3 -5.63 -2.02 3.41
C HIS A 3 -5.66 -3.55 3.22
N ILE A 4 -6.43 -4.03 2.23
CA ILE A 4 -6.58 -5.45 1.94
C ILE A 4 -5.67 -5.83 0.77
N CYS A 5 -4.88 -6.89 0.96
CA CYS A 5 -4.06 -7.46 -0.09
C CYS A 5 -4.98 -8.02 -1.21
N PRO A 6 -4.80 -7.60 -2.47
CA PRO A 6 -5.65 -7.99 -3.59
C PRO A 6 -5.48 -9.46 -4.02
N HIS A 7 -4.51 -10.17 -3.44
CA HIS A 7 -4.29 -11.59 -3.70
C HIS A 7 -5.38 -12.44 -3.04
N GLU A 8 -5.34 -12.56 -1.71
CA GLU A 8 -6.27 -13.41 -0.95
C GLU A 8 -6.91 -12.71 0.25
N GLY A 9 -6.80 -11.38 0.35
CA GLY A 9 -7.51 -10.62 1.36
C GLY A 9 -6.72 -10.30 2.65
N GLY A 10 -5.43 -10.63 2.69
CA GLY A 10 -4.60 -10.41 3.89
C GLY A 10 -4.49 -8.95 4.34
N PRO A 11 -4.35 -8.67 5.65
CA PRO A 11 -4.32 -7.32 6.21
C PRO A 11 -2.95 -6.67 6.01
N LEU A 12 -2.82 -5.74 5.07
CA LEU A 12 -1.55 -5.06 4.79
C LEU A 12 -1.07 -4.17 5.95
N CYS A 13 -1.98 -3.71 6.82
CA CYS A 13 -1.61 -2.94 8.01
C CYS A 13 -0.88 -3.76 9.08
N GLU A 14 -0.96 -5.09 9.03
CA GLU A 14 -0.21 -6.01 9.89
C GLU A 14 1.07 -6.52 9.19
N GLY A 15 1.34 -6.01 7.98
CA GLY A 15 2.50 -6.38 7.17
C GLY A 15 3.81 -5.79 7.67
N ARG A 16 4.91 -6.25 7.08
CA ARG A 16 6.26 -5.74 7.37
C ARG A 16 6.62 -4.63 6.39
N VAL A 17 7.20 -3.54 6.88
CA VAL A 17 7.71 -2.43 6.04
C VAL A 17 9.23 -2.48 6.00
N LYS A 18 9.81 -2.48 4.79
CA LYS A 18 11.25 -2.32 4.56
C LYS A 18 11.47 -1.25 3.49
N GLY A 19 12.10 -0.13 3.88
CA GLY A 19 12.20 1.03 3.01
C GLY A 19 10.81 1.54 2.61
N PHE A 20 10.52 1.56 1.31
CA PHE A 20 9.22 1.97 0.78
C PHE A 20 8.31 0.78 0.41
N VAL A 21 8.64 -0.43 0.84
CA VAL A 21 7.91 -1.64 0.46
C VAL A 21 7.19 -2.21 1.68
N VAL A 22 5.89 -2.42 1.56
CA VAL A 22 5.08 -3.17 2.52
C VAL A 22 4.84 -4.59 1.98
N ALA A 23 5.09 -5.60 2.80
CA ALA A 23 4.85 -7.01 2.47
C ALA A 23 3.65 -7.55 3.25
N CYS A 24 2.71 -8.18 2.54
CA CYS A 24 1.55 -8.84 3.12
C CYS A 24 1.98 -9.92 4.13
N PRO A 25 1.39 -9.99 5.33
CA PRO A 25 1.84 -10.94 6.35
C PRO A 25 1.56 -12.41 6.01
N TRP A 26 0.67 -12.70 5.05
CA TRP A 26 0.29 -14.09 4.72
C TRP A 26 1.25 -14.75 3.73
N HIS A 27 1.56 -14.05 2.63
CA HIS A 27 2.27 -14.64 1.47
C HIS A 27 3.39 -13.74 0.93
N ASP A 28 3.77 -12.70 1.68
CA ASP A 28 4.84 -11.75 1.34
C ASP A 28 4.69 -10.98 0.02
N LEU A 29 3.53 -11.07 -0.64
CA LEU A 29 3.22 -10.19 -1.78
C LEU A 29 3.39 -8.74 -1.34
N ALA A 30 4.19 -8.00 -2.11
CA ALA A 30 4.75 -6.74 -1.68
C ALA A 30 4.42 -5.58 -2.62
N PHE A 31 4.25 -4.39 -2.05
CA PHE A 31 3.79 -3.20 -2.74
C PHE A 31 4.63 -1.98 -2.36
N ASP A 32 4.95 -1.12 -3.32
CA ASP A 32 5.58 0.17 -3.05
C ASP A 32 4.54 1.16 -2.49
N VAL A 33 4.71 1.60 -1.25
CA VAL A 33 3.74 2.45 -0.54
C VAL A 33 3.58 3.83 -1.19
N ARG A 34 4.52 4.25 -2.04
CA ARG A 34 4.48 5.56 -2.70
C ARG A 34 3.49 5.60 -3.87
N ASN A 35 3.22 4.46 -4.50
CA ASN A 35 2.41 4.38 -5.71
C ASN A 35 1.38 3.24 -5.71
N GLY A 36 1.47 2.29 -4.79
CA GLY A 36 0.57 1.13 -4.66
C GLY A 36 0.85 -0.01 -5.62
N ARG A 37 1.94 0.04 -6.40
CA ARG A 37 2.27 -0.99 -7.40
C ARG A 37 2.94 -2.19 -6.72
N GLY A 38 2.58 -3.39 -7.16
CA GLY A 38 3.28 -4.63 -6.78
C GLY A 38 4.73 -4.62 -7.25
N THR A 39 5.61 -5.23 -6.46
CA THR A 39 7.05 -5.29 -6.74
C THR A 39 7.48 -6.53 -7.52
N ASP A 40 6.60 -7.52 -7.65
CA ASP A 40 6.87 -8.84 -8.24
C ASP A 40 6.60 -8.93 -9.76
N GLY A 41 6.03 -7.87 -10.36
CA GLY A 41 5.61 -7.87 -11.75
C GLY A 41 4.33 -8.65 -12.03
N GLY A 42 3.66 -9.21 -11.01
CA GLY A 42 2.43 -9.99 -11.12
C GLY A 42 1.17 -9.17 -11.41
N GLY A 43 1.30 -7.85 -11.56
CA GLY A 43 0.20 -6.94 -11.91
C GLY A 43 -0.70 -6.54 -10.74
N TYR A 44 -0.56 -7.14 -9.57
CA TYR A 44 -1.29 -6.73 -8.37
C TYR A 44 -0.96 -5.29 -7.98
N CYS A 45 -2.00 -4.51 -7.72
CA CYS A 45 -1.89 -3.14 -7.25
C CYS A 45 -2.90 -2.88 -6.13
N VAL A 46 -2.54 -1.99 -5.21
CA VAL A 46 -3.42 -1.43 -4.18
C VAL A 46 -3.71 0.04 -4.47
N GLY A 47 -4.77 0.56 -3.87
CA GLY A 47 -5.08 1.98 -3.99
C GLY A 47 -4.01 2.84 -3.30
N SER A 48 -3.57 3.90 -3.97
CA SER A 48 -2.71 4.93 -3.41
C SER A 48 -3.46 6.25 -3.29
N TYR A 49 -3.01 7.11 -2.39
CA TYR A 49 -3.67 8.36 -2.03
C TYR A 49 -2.64 9.49 -2.10
N GLU A 50 -3.10 10.71 -2.38
CA GLU A 50 -2.29 11.89 -2.11
C GLU A 50 -2.20 12.10 -0.60
N VAL A 51 -0.99 12.39 -0.11
CA VAL A 51 -0.72 12.59 1.32
C VAL A 51 0.09 13.87 1.48
N GLN A 52 -0.38 14.75 2.36
CA GLN A 52 0.29 16.00 2.72
C GLN A 52 0.55 16.03 4.22
N VAL A 53 1.74 16.48 4.61
CA VAL A 53 2.14 16.63 6.02
C VAL A 53 2.29 18.10 6.33
N GLU A 54 1.52 18.60 7.30
CA GLU A 54 1.60 19.98 7.77
C GLU A 54 1.84 19.97 9.29
N GLY A 55 3.07 20.27 9.70
CA GLY A 55 3.46 20.17 11.12
C GLY A 55 3.29 18.75 11.66
N ALA A 56 2.34 18.58 12.57
CA ALA A 56 1.99 17.29 13.19
C ALA A 56 0.77 16.61 12.53
N GLU A 57 0.13 17.27 11.56
CA GLU A 57 -1.07 16.77 10.90
C GLU A 57 -0.73 16.06 9.59
N ILE A 58 -1.47 14.98 9.31
CA ILE A 58 -1.36 14.21 8.08
C ILE A 58 -2.73 14.24 7.39
N PHE A 59 -2.77 14.83 6.21
CA PHE A 59 -3.96 14.92 5.37
C PHE A 59 -3.92 13.83 4.31
N VAL A 60 -5.02 13.09 4.16
CA VAL A 60 -5.18 12.06 3.14
C VAL A 60 -6.23 12.53 2.13
N GLY A 61 -5.78 12.75 0.91
CA GLY A 61 -6.63 13.16 -0.21
C GLY A 61 -7.46 12.01 -0.79
N PRO A 62 -8.18 12.25 -1.90
CA PRO A 62 -8.90 11.20 -2.60
C PRO A 62 -7.93 10.14 -3.17
N ARG A 63 -8.48 8.94 -3.43
CA ARG A 63 -7.73 7.85 -4.07
C ARG A 63 -7.23 8.31 -5.45
N ARG A 64 -5.93 8.14 -5.72
CA ARG A 64 -5.33 8.35 -7.04
C ARG A 64 -6.03 7.43 -8.05
N LYS A 65 -6.41 7.97 -9.20
CA LYS A 65 -6.85 7.15 -10.33
C LYS A 65 -5.60 6.54 -10.99
N ALA A 66 -5.68 5.25 -11.29
CA ALA A 66 -4.64 4.53 -12.02
C ALA A 66 -4.58 5.00 -13.47
#